data_AF-A0A396TS76-F1
#
_entry.id   AF-A0A396TS76-F1
#
_cell.length_a   1.000
_cell.length_b   1.000
_cell.length_c   1.000
_cell.angle_alpha   90.00
_cell.angle_beta   90.00
_cell.angle_gamma   90.00
#
_symmetry.space_group_name_H-M   'P 1'
#
loop_
_entity.id
_entity.type
_entity.pdbx_description
1 polymer ?
#
loop_
_entity_poly.entity_id
_entity_poly.type
_entity_poly.pdbx_seq_one_letter_code
_entity_poly.pdbx_strand_id
1 'polypeptide(L)'
;MNLHEYQAKQLFAEYGLPVSEGFACDTPQEAAEAADKIGGNMWVVKTQVHAGGRGKAGGVKLVKTKEEIKDFAQNWLGKNLVTYQTDENGQPVAKILVESCTDIANELYLGAVVDRGTRKVVFMASTEGGVEIETVAEETPELIHKAEIDPLVGPQAYQARELGFKLGLNPTQMKQFVKIFMGLANMFNDHDFALLEINPLVITDEGNLHCLDGKIGIDGNALYRQPKIREMHDPSQEDEREAHAAQWELNYVALDGNVGCMVNGAGLAMGTMDIVNLHGGKPANFLDVGGGATKERVAEAFKIILSDDNVSAVLVNIFGGIVRCDMIAEGIIAAVKEVGVEVPVVVRLEGTNAEAGREVLASSDVNIIAAESLTDAALKVVAAAEGK
;
A
#
# COMPACT_ATOMS: atom_id res chain seq x y z
N MET A 1 4.31 4.02 1.07
CA MET A 1 5.28 2.91 1.23
C MET A 1 5.00 2.23 2.54
N ASN A 2 4.90 0.90 2.57
CA ASN A 2 4.70 0.14 3.81
C ASN A 2 6.03 -0.42 4.32
N LEU A 3 6.09 -0.71 5.62
CA LEU A 3 7.20 -1.45 6.25
C LEU A 3 6.72 -2.83 6.70
N HIS A 4 7.65 -3.78 6.73
CA HIS A 4 7.44 -5.08 7.37
C HIS A 4 7.35 -4.95 8.89
N GLU A 5 6.69 -5.91 9.55
CA GLU A 5 6.57 -5.96 11.02
C GLU A 5 7.94 -5.93 11.71
N TYR A 6 8.92 -6.68 11.20
CA TYR A 6 10.26 -6.68 11.81
C TYR A 6 10.95 -5.31 11.75
N GLN A 7 10.71 -4.54 10.67
CA GLN A 7 11.25 -3.18 10.52
C GLN A 7 10.53 -2.22 11.46
N ALA A 8 9.20 -2.34 11.58
CA ALA A 8 8.41 -1.58 12.55
C ALA A 8 8.92 -1.83 13.98
N LYS A 9 9.14 -3.09 14.36
CA LYS A 9 9.69 -3.47 15.67
C LYS A 9 11.11 -2.95 15.90
N GLN A 10 11.97 -2.94 14.88
CA GLN A 10 13.29 -2.32 14.97
C GLN A 10 13.18 -0.83 15.29
N LEU A 11 12.30 -0.09 14.61
CA LEU A 11 12.04 1.32 14.92
C LEU A 11 11.46 1.50 16.33
N PHE A 12 10.51 0.66 16.74
CA PHE A 12 9.95 0.69 18.10
C PHE A 12 11.05 0.50 19.17
N ALA A 13 11.95 -0.47 18.97
CA ALA A 13 13.06 -0.73 19.88
C ALA A 13 14.03 0.44 19.98
N GLU A 14 14.32 1.14 18.87
CA GLU A 14 15.16 2.35 18.86
C GLU A 14 14.57 3.49 19.69
N TYR A 15 13.23 3.60 19.74
CA TYR A 15 12.51 4.54 20.60
C TYR A 15 12.31 4.00 22.03
N GLY A 16 12.90 2.85 22.35
CA GLY A 16 12.85 2.21 23.67
C GLY A 16 11.45 1.70 24.04
N LEU A 17 10.65 1.35 23.03
CA LEU A 17 9.32 0.75 23.21
C LEU A 17 9.44 -0.77 23.44
N PRO A 18 8.53 -1.38 24.22
CA PRO A 18 8.58 -2.79 24.54
C PRO A 18 8.15 -3.63 23.33
N VAL A 19 9.10 -4.35 22.73
CA VAL A 19 8.87 -5.33 21.65
C VAL A 19 9.56 -6.63 22.00
N SER A 20 9.10 -7.73 21.41
CA SER A 20 9.73 -9.04 21.60
C SER A 20 11.14 -9.03 21.00
N GLU A 21 12.05 -9.77 21.64
CA GLU A 21 13.33 -10.09 21.01
C GLU A 21 13.05 -11.03 19.84
N GLY A 22 13.54 -10.66 18.65
CA GLY A 22 13.29 -11.44 17.45
C GLY A 22 14.27 -11.13 16.33
N PHE A 23 14.33 -12.04 15.37
CA PHE A 23 15.23 -12.02 14.24
C PHE A 23 14.46 -12.28 12.96
N ALA A 24 14.66 -11.42 11.95
CA ALA A 24 14.18 -11.66 10.60
C ALA A 24 15.21 -12.52 9.84
N CYS A 25 14.77 -13.66 9.34
CA CYS A 25 15.64 -14.69 8.79
C CYS A 25 15.33 -14.93 7.31
N ASP A 26 16.38 -15.06 6.51
CA ASP A 26 16.31 -15.27 5.06
C ASP A 26 16.34 -16.75 4.68
N THR A 27 16.82 -17.60 5.58
CA THR A 27 16.89 -19.05 5.36
C THR A 27 16.26 -19.85 6.49
N PRO A 28 15.80 -21.09 6.23
CA PRO A 28 15.30 -21.96 7.28
C PRO A 28 16.35 -22.29 8.35
N GLN A 29 17.62 -22.29 7.98
CA GLN A 29 18.71 -22.54 8.91
C GLN A 29 18.89 -21.36 9.87
N GLU A 30 18.92 -20.13 9.35
CA GLU A 30 18.95 -18.92 10.17
C GLU A 30 17.74 -18.83 11.11
N ALA A 31 16.55 -19.18 10.63
CA ALA A 31 15.34 -19.21 11.45
C ALA A 31 15.47 -20.18 12.63
N ALA A 32 15.99 -21.39 12.39
CA ALA A 32 16.23 -22.36 13.46
C ALA A 32 17.30 -21.90 14.46
N GLU A 33 18.36 -21.24 13.97
CA GLU A 33 19.43 -20.67 14.80
C GLU A 33 18.98 -19.44 15.61
N ALA A 34 17.95 -18.72 15.17
CA ALA A 34 17.37 -17.62 15.94
C ALA A 34 16.84 -18.09 17.30
N ALA A 35 16.33 -19.32 17.39
CA ALA A 35 15.88 -19.91 18.65
C ALA A 35 16.99 -19.97 19.73
N ASP A 36 18.24 -20.21 19.32
CA ASP A 36 19.38 -20.22 20.26
C ASP A 36 19.72 -18.84 20.78
N LYS A 37 19.55 -17.82 19.94
CA LYS A 37 19.83 -16.43 20.30
C LYS A 37 18.78 -15.88 21.25
N ILE A 38 17.50 -16.14 20.95
CA ILE A 38 16.36 -15.73 21.77
C ILE A 38 16.32 -16.51 23.09
N GLY A 39 16.66 -17.80 23.05
CA GLY A 39 16.48 -18.70 24.18
C GLY A 39 15.01 -19.03 24.44
N GLY A 40 14.75 -19.70 25.57
CA GLY A 40 13.41 -20.17 25.93
C GLY A 40 13.06 -21.55 25.37
N ASN A 41 11.79 -21.90 25.42
CA ASN A 41 11.25 -23.21 25.00
C ASN A 41 10.05 -23.08 24.05
N MET A 42 9.72 -21.86 23.63
CA MET A 42 8.57 -21.54 22.81
C MET A 42 8.81 -20.24 22.06
N TRP A 43 8.49 -20.22 20.77
CA TRP A 43 8.72 -19.11 19.87
C TRP A 43 7.49 -18.87 18.99
N VAL A 44 7.38 -17.65 18.48
CA VAL A 44 6.42 -17.32 17.43
C VAL A 44 7.18 -17.15 16.13
N VAL A 45 6.69 -17.80 15.07
CA VAL A 45 7.20 -17.66 13.71
C VAL A 45 6.15 -16.96 12.85
N LYS A 46 6.56 -15.92 12.13
CA LYS A 46 5.68 -15.06 11.35
C LYS A 46 6.25 -14.80 9.97
N THR A 47 5.47 -15.08 8.94
CA THR A 47 5.76 -14.63 7.58
C THR A 47 5.79 -13.12 7.53
N GLN A 48 6.79 -12.54 6.86
CA GLN A 48 6.91 -11.10 6.67
C GLN A 48 6.36 -10.74 5.29
N VAL A 49 5.15 -10.16 5.30
CA VAL A 49 4.49 -9.54 4.15
C VAL A 49 3.83 -8.25 4.61
N HIS A 50 3.59 -7.29 3.70
CA HIS A 50 2.98 -6.01 4.05
C HIS A 50 1.48 -6.10 4.39
N ALA A 51 0.79 -7.09 3.86
CA ALA A 51 -0.62 -7.32 4.10
C ALA A 51 -0.91 -7.86 5.51
N GLY A 52 -2.04 -7.42 6.08
CA GLY A 52 -2.59 -7.95 7.33
C GLY A 52 -3.23 -9.32 7.16
N GLY A 53 -3.82 -9.87 8.23
CA GLY A 53 -4.55 -11.14 8.18
C GLY A 53 -3.69 -12.41 8.12
N ARG A 54 -2.37 -12.28 8.28
CA ARG A 54 -1.38 -13.37 8.18
C ARG A 54 -1.71 -14.57 9.06
N GLY A 55 -2.21 -14.33 10.29
CA GLY A 55 -2.60 -15.40 11.22
C GLY A 55 -3.72 -16.29 10.68
N LYS A 56 -4.76 -15.71 10.07
CA LYS A 56 -5.87 -16.47 9.47
C LYS A 56 -5.42 -17.30 8.26
N ALA A 57 -4.38 -16.85 7.56
CA ALA A 57 -3.77 -17.55 6.43
C ALA A 57 -2.71 -18.59 6.83
N GLY A 58 -2.48 -18.82 8.12
CA GLY A 58 -1.45 -19.75 8.61
C GLY A 58 -0.02 -19.21 8.55
N GLY A 59 0.15 -17.93 8.26
CA GLY A 59 1.43 -17.22 8.23
C GLY A 59 1.95 -16.82 9.62
N VAL A 60 1.24 -17.17 10.70
CA VAL A 60 1.69 -16.99 12.09
C VAL A 60 1.49 -18.29 12.85
N LYS A 61 2.52 -18.79 13.54
CA LYS A 61 2.44 -20.03 14.31
C LYS A 61 3.29 -19.96 15.58
N LEU A 62 2.79 -20.57 16.65
CA LEU A 62 3.53 -20.84 17.87
C LEU A 62 4.18 -22.23 17.78
N VAL A 63 5.47 -22.31 18.08
CA VAL A 63 6.31 -23.50 17.91
C VAL A 63 7.21 -23.71 19.14
N LYS A 64 7.60 -24.96 19.41
CA LYS A 64 8.33 -25.35 20.64
C LYS A 64 9.69 -25.98 20.35
N THR A 65 10.01 -26.23 19.09
CA THR A 65 11.26 -26.88 18.67
C THR A 65 11.89 -26.16 17.49
N LYS A 66 13.21 -26.29 17.34
CA LYS A 66 13.95 -25.72 16.21
C LYS A 66 13.55 -26.35 14.89
N GLU A 67 13.23 -27.63 14.92
CA GLU A 67 12.72 -28.39 13.78
C GLU A 67 11.40 -27.79 13.29
N GLU A 68 10.45 -27.48 14.18
CA GLU A 68 9.19 -26.82 13.79
C GLU A 68 9.41 -25.41 13.21
N ILE A 69 10.39 -24.64 13.73
CA ILE A 69 10.77 -23.34 13.15
C ILE A 69 11.32 -23.52 11.74
N LYS A 70 12.22 -24.48 11.56
CA LYS A 70 12.83 -24.79 10.26
C LYS A 70 11.78 -25.23 9.26
N ASP A 71 10.88 -26.12 9.65
CA ASP A 71 9.80 -26.64 8.79
C ASP A 71 8.85 -25.51 8.37
N PHE A 72 8.50 -24.61 9.29
CA PHE A 72 7.69 -23.43 8.97
C PHE A 72 8.40 -22.54 7.94
N ALA A 73 9.68 -22.25 8.15
CA ALA A 73 10.46 -21.42 7.23
C ALA A 73 10.63 -22.09 5.85
N GLN A 74 10.90 -23.40 5.80
CA GLN A 74 10.93 -24.17 4.54
C GLN A 74 9.59 -24.16 3.82
N ASN A 75 8.49 -24.17 4.56
CA ASN A 75 7.17 -24.15 3.96
C ASN A 75 6.84 -22.80 3.32
N TRP A 76 7.31 -21.68 3.88
CA TRP A 76 6.85 -20.35 3.46
C TRP A 76 7.85 -19.57 2.62
N LEU A 77 9.16 -19.68 2.88
CA LEU A 77 10.16 -18.89 2.14
C LEU A 77 10.10 -19.20 0.64
N GLY A 78 9.97 -18.14 -0.16
CA GLY A 78 9.84 -18.23 -1.62
C GLY A 78 8.46 -18.62 -2.13
N LYS A 79 7.45 -18.74 -1.25
CA LYS A 79 6.03 -18.87 -1.63
C LYS A 79 5.30 -17.56 -1.39
N ASN A 80 4.14 -17.42 -2.02
CA ASN A 80 3.25 -16.30 -1.76
C ASN A 80 2.27 -16.63 -0.64
N LEU A 81 2.02 -15.66 0.23
CA LEU A 81 0.98 -15.71 1.23
C LEU A 81 -0.22 -14.89 0.75
N VAL A 82 -1.33 -15.59 0.51
CA VAL A 82 -2.62 -14.96 0.22
C VAL A 82 -3.33 -14.69 1.54
N THR A 83 -3.75 -13.44 1.74
CA THR A 83 -4.61 -13.04 2.87
C THR A 83 -5.86 -12.36 2.34
N TYR A 84 -6.79 -12.01 3.22
CA TYR A 84 -7.97 -11.26 2.79
C TYR A 84 -7.63 -9.79 2.38
N GLN A 85 -6.40 -9.32 2.66
CA GLN A 85 -5.90 -8.00 2.26
C GLN A 85 -5.00 -8.05 1.01
N THR A 86 -4.75 -9.23 0.42
CA THR A 86 -4.02 -9.36 -0.84
C THR A 86 -4.97 -9.64 -1.99
N ASP A 87 -4.46 -9.55 -3.22
CA ASP A 87 -5.09 -10.17 -4.38
C ASP A 87 -5.03 -11.71 -4.30
N GLU A 88 -5.47 -12.38 -5.37
CA GLU A 88 -5.43 -13.84 -5.47
C GLU A 88 -4.02 -14.42 -5.57
N ASN A 89 -3.03 -13.61 -5.97
CA ASN A 89 -1.63 -14.01 -6.10
C ASN A 89 -0.88 -13.96 -4.77
N GLY A 90 -1.35 -13.13 -3.84
CA GLY A 90 -0.72 -12.95 -2.53
C GLY A 90 0.59 -12.18 -2.61
N GLN A 91 1.28 -12.07 -1.47
CA GLN A 91 2.57 -11.40 -1.39
C GLN A 91 3.71 -12.40 -1.15
N PRO A 92 4.89 -12.22 -1.77
CA PRO A 92 5.99 -13.14 -1.61
C PRO A 92 6.57 -13.08 -0.20
N VAL A 93 6.78 -14.25 0.41
CA VAL A 93 7.42 -14.37 1.71
C VAL A 93 8.93 -14.52 1.51
N ALA A 94 9.66 -13.41 1.63
CA ALA A 94 11.11 -13.40 1.55
C ALA A 94 11.80 -13.59 2.91
N LYS A 95 11.11 -13.27 4.01
CA LYS A 95 11.64 -13.35 5.38
C LYS A 95 10.65 -14.00 6.34
N ILE A 96 11.20 -14.68 7.34
CA ILE A 96 10.46 -15.16 8.52
C ILE A 96 10.97 -14.44 9.75
N LEU A 97 10.06 -13.80 10.49
CA LEU A 97 10.36 -13.28 11.82
C LEU A 97 10.20 -14.41 12.83
N VAL A 98 11.27 -14.71 13.57
CA VAL A 98 11.25 -15.61 14.72
C VAL A 98 11.43 -14.76 15.97
N GLU A 99 10.52 -14.86 16.93
CA GLU A 99 10.56 -14.05 18.15
C GLU A 99 10.17 -14.81 19.41
N SER A 100 10.51 -14.24 20.56
CA SER A 100 10.10 -14.77 21.86
C SER A 100 8.58 -14.79 21.98
N CYS A 101 8.05 -15.87 22.57
CA CYS A 101 6.63 -15.94 22.89
C CYS A 101 6.29 -15.00 24.05
N THR A 102 5.16 -14.32 23.94
CA THR A 102 4.62 -13.44 24.98
C THR A 102 3.34 -14.06 25.52
N ASP A 103 3.23 -14.18 26.85
CA ASP A 103 1.99 -14.60 27.50
C ASP A 103 1.01 -13.42 27.57
N ILE A 104 -0.17 -13.59 26.99
CA ILE A 104 -1.13 -12.52 26.71
C ILE A 104 -2.29 -12.63 27.70
N ALA A 105 -2.42 -11.63 28.58
CA ALA A 105 -3.57 -11.50 29.48
C ALA A 105 -4.74 -10.75 28.82
N ASN A 106 -4.43 -9.71 28.05
CA ASN A 106 -5.41 -8.92 27.33
C ASN A 106 -4.80 -8.30 26.07
N GLU A 107 -5.65 -8.05 25.06
CA GLU A 107 -5.27 -7.44 23.79
C GLU A 107 -5.97 -6.09 23.66
N LEU A 108 -5.21 -5.03 23.41
CA LEU A 108 -5.70 -3.69 23.15
C LEU A 108 -5.33 -3.28 21.72
N TYR A 109 -5.96 -2.21 21.24
CA TYR A 109 -5.59 -1.57 19.99
C TYR A 109 -4.97 -0.19 20.26
N LEU A 110 -3.90 0.15 19.54
CA LEU A 110 -3.36 1.51 19.46
C LEU A 110 -2.89 1.81 18.05
N GLY A 111 -3.45 2.85 17.43
CA GLY A 111 -3.05 3.29 16.10
C GLY A 111 -3.04 4.81 15.96
N ALA A 112 -2.47 5.31 14.87
CA ALA A 112 -2.50 6.72 14.51
C ALA A 112 -2.54 6.92 12.99
N VAL A 113 -3.26 7.94 12.56
CA VAL A 113 -3.36 8.37 11.16
C VAL A 113 -3.39 9.89 11.07
N VAL A 114 -3.12 10.43 9.88
CA VAL A 114 -3.45 11.82 9.56
C VAL A 114 -4.94 11.91 9.24
N ASP A 115 -5.73 12.38 10.21
CA ASP A 115 -7.16 12.61 10.04
C ASP A 115 -7.38 13.86 9.18
N ARG A 116 -7.95 13.68 7.98
CA ARG A 116 -8.21 14.78 7.04
C ARG A 116 -9.35 15.70 7.48
N GLY A 117 -10.30 15.21 8.28
CA GLY A 117 -11.41 16.01 8.80
C GLY A 117 -10.94 17.03 9.82
N THR A 118 -10.10 16.61 10.77
CA THR A 118 -9.51 17.49 11.79
C THR A 118 -8.22 18.15 11.32
N ARG A 119 -7.57 17.59 10.29
CA ARG A 119 -6.27 17.98 9.71
C ARG A 119 -5.14 17.87 10.73
N LYS A 120 -5.16 16.80 11.52
CA LYS A 120 -4.20 16.52 12.58
C LYS A 120 -3.80 15.05 12.56
N VAL A 121 -2.68 14.74 13.18
CA VAL A 121 -2.38 13.36 13.58
C VAL A 121 -3.34 12.99 14.70
N VAL A 122 -4.08 11.89 14.54
CA VAL A 122 -5.04 11.40 15.53
C VAL A 122 -4.64 10.01 15.95
N PHE A 123 -4.37 9.87 17.25
CA PHE A 123 -4.21 8.56 17.89
C PHE A 123 -5.57 7.99 18.26
N MET A 124 -5.73 6.70 18.07
CA MET A 124 -6.92 5.91 18.35
C MET A 124 -6.52 4.76 19.25
N ALA A 125 -7.29 4.53 20.32
CA ALA A 125 -7.09 3.39 21.20
C ALA A 125 -8.42 2.72 21.53
N SER A 126 -8.41 1.40 21.65
CA SER A 126 -9.60 0.60 21.98
C SER A 126 -9.23 -0.58 22.88
N THR A 127 -10.21 -1.04 23.67
CA THR A 127 -10.13 -2.32 24.38
C THR A 127 -10.28 -3.51 23.44
N GLU A 128 -10.77 -3.30 22.22
CA GLU A 128 -10.95 -4.34 21.22
C GLU A 128 -9.66 -4.52 20.40
N GLY A 129 -8.63 -5.11 21.02
CA GLY A 129 -7.42 -5.54 20.33
C GLY A 129 -7.59 -6.90 19.63
N GLY A 130 -6.70 -7.21 18.68
CA GLY A 130 -6.68 -8.49 17.96
C GLY A 130 -7.77 -8.64 16.89
N VAL A 131 -8.58 -7.60 16.68
CA VAL A 131 -9.64 -7.52 15.66
C VAL A 131 -9.39 -6.35 14.71
N GLU A 132 -10.02 -6.38 13.53
CA GLU A 132 -9.91 -5.28 12.55
C GLU A 132 -10.58 -4.03 13.10
N ILE A 133 -9.84 -2.92 13.14
CA ILE A 133 -10.33 -1.68 13.75
C ILE A 133 -11.49 -1.07 12.96
N GLU A 134 -11.57 -1.34 11.65
CA GLU A 134 -12.67 -0.93 10.78
C GLU A 134 -13.99 -1.57 11.21
N THR A 135 -13.98 -2.84 11.63
CA THR A 135 -15.18 -3.52 12.14
C THR A 135 -15.63 -2.89 13.45
N VAL A 136 -14.70 -2.58 14.36
CA VAL A 136 -15.02 -1.87 15.62
C VAL A 136 -15.57 -0.47 15.33
N ALA A 137 -15.01 0.23 14.35
CA ALA A 137 -15.48 1.56 13.94
C ALA A 137 -16.89 1.56 13.34
N GLU A 138 -17.30 0.47 12.69
CA GLU A 138 -18.64 0.31 12.14
C GLU A 138 -19.66 -0.16 13.19
N GLU A 139 -19.32 -1.19 13.96
CA GLU A 139 -20.25 -1.88 14.86
C GLU A 139 -20.33 -1.25 16.26
N THR A 140 -19.19 -0.83 16.82
CA THR A 140 -19.06 -0.33 18.20
C THR A 140 -18.17 0.93 18.28
N PRO A 141 -18.48 1.99 17.52
CA PRO A 141 -17.63 3.19 17.41
C PRO A 141 -17.33 3.88 18.74
N GLU A 142 -18.17 3.70 19.76
CA GLU A 142 -17.98 4.21 21.12
C GLU A 142 -16.77 3.61 21.85
N LEU A 143 -16.30 2.42 21.42
CA LEU A 143 -15.12 1.76 21.98
C LEU A 143 -13.80 2.30 21.40
N ILE A 144 -13.87 3.23 20.43
CA ILE A 144 -12.68 3.89 19.88
C ILE A 144 -12.51 5.27 20.50
N HIS A 145 -11.45 5.41 21.26
CA HIS A 145 -11.10 6.65 21.93
C HIS A 145 -10.00 7.36 21.16
N LYS A 146 -10.15 8.67 20.98
CA LYS A 146 -9.27 9.47 20.13
C LYS A 146 -8.52 10.55 20.89
N ALA A 147 -7.29 10.83 20.46
CA ALA A 147 -6.51 11.98 20.89
C ALA A 147 -5.91 12.69 19.67
N GLU A 148 -6.28 13.97 19.49
CA GLU A 148 -5.77 14.80 18.41
C GLU A 148 -4.47 15.49 18.80
N ILE A 149 -3.39 15.27 18.08
CA ILE A 149 -2.11 15.92 18.33
C ILE A 149 -2.15 17.35 17.78
N ASP A 150 -1.92 18.33 18.65
CA ASP A 150 -1.81 19.72 18.24
C ASP A 150 -0.43 19.97 17.59
N PRO A 151 -0.36 20.45 16.34
CA PRO A 151 0.92 20.67 15.66
C PRO A 151 1.85 21.67 16.34
N LEU A 152 1.32 22.60 17.15
CA LEU A 152 2.11 23.63 17.82
C LEU A 152 2.86 23.08 19.03
N VAL A 153 2.20 22.25 19.84
CA VAL A 153 2.76 21.75 21.11
C VAL A 153 3.21 20.29 21.02
N GLY A 154 2.89 19.59 19.94
CA GLY A 154 3.20 18.18 19.77
C GLY A 154 2.39 17.28 20.72
N PRO A 155 2.75 15.99 20.82
CA PRO A 155 2.06 15.06 21.71
C PRO A 155 2.24 15.47 23.17
N GLN A 156 1.17 15.35 23.95
CA GLN A 156 1.16 15.72 25.36
C GLN A 156 0.81 14.51 26.23
N ALA A 157 1.53 14.35 27.33
CA ALA A 157 1.35 13.22 28.23
C ALA A 157 -0.06 13.11 28.84
N TYR A 158 -0.84 14.21 28.88
CA TYR A 158 -2.22 14.15 29.35
C TYR A 158 -3.13 13.39 28.37
N GLN A 159 -2.84 13.44 27.06
CA GLN A 159 -3.60 12.75 26.03
C GLN A 159 -3.46 11.24 26.18
N ALA A 160 -2.22 10.78 26.39
CA ALA A 160 -1.94 9.39 26.72
C ALA A 160 -2.68 8.95 27.99
N ARG A 161 -2.68 9.79 29.04
CA ARG A 161 -3.42 9.48 30.28
C ARG A 161 -4.92 9.39 30.06
N GLU A 162 -5.49 10.29 29.27
CA GLU A 162 -6.91 10.28 28.95
C GLU A 162 -7.32 8.99 28.24
N LEU A 163 -6.57 8.59 27.20
CA LEU A 163 -6.78 7.31 26.52
C LEU A 163 -6.60 6.14 27.49
N GLY A 164 -5.51 6.12 28.27
CA GLY A 164 -5.24 5.06 29.25
C GLY A 164 -6.34 4.89 30.30
N PHE A 165 -6.99 5.97 30.74
CA PHE A 165 -8.11 5.89 31.67
C PHE A 165 -9.35 5.29 31.00
N LYS A 166 -9.61 5.65 29.75
CA LYS A 166 -10.72 5.08 28.97
C LYS A 166 -10.52 3.58 28.69
N LEU A 167 -9.28 3.15 28.52
CA LEU A 167 -8.89 1.73 28.42
C LEU A 167 -8.89 0.98 29.77
N GLY A 168 -9.12 1.65 30.89
CA GLY A 168 -9.11 1.03 32.23
C GLY A 168 -7.71 0.61 32.73
N LEU A 169 -6.63 1.24 32.25
CA LEU A 169 -5.27 0.88 32.64
C LEU A 169 -4.97 1.20 34.11
N ASN A 170 -4.26 0.29 34.78
CA ASN A 170 -3.81 0.49 36.16
C ASN A 170 -2.63 1.49 36.26
N PRO A 171 -2.21 1.94 37.45
CA PRO A 171 -1.15 2.95 37.59
C PRO A 171 0.22 2.58 36.99
N THR A 172 0.59 1.31 36.95
CA THR A 172 1.84 0.85 36.34
C THR A 172 1.73 0.87 34.82
N GLN A 173 0.65 0.30 34.29
CA GLN A 173 0.33 0.30 32.86
C GLN A 173 0.17 1.72 32.33
N MET A 174 -0.43 2.62 33.10
CA MET A 174 -0.55 4.03 32.73
C MET A 174 0.81 4.69 32.47
N LYS A 175 1.82 4.42 33.31
CA LYS A 175 3.18 4.95 33.08
C LYS A 175 3.80 4.38 31.81
N GLN A 176 3.61 3.08 31.56
CA GLN A 176 4.07 2.42 30.34
C GLN A 176 3.37 2.96 29.10
N PHE A 177 2.04 3.11 29.15
CA PHE A 177 1.22 3.63 28.06
C PHE A 177 1.60 5.06 27.71
N VAL A 178 1.84 5.92 28.70
CA VAL A 178 2.36 7.28 28.46
C VAL A 178 3.69 7.23 27.72
N LYS A 179 4.62 6.35 28.11
CA LYS A 179 5.89 6.19 27.40
C LYS A 179 5.68 5.71 25.95
N ILE A 180 4.82 4.70 25.75
CA ILE A 180 4.50 4.13 24.44
C ILE A 180 3.88 5.20 23.54
N PHE A 181 2.79 5.82 23.97
CA PHE A 181 2.11 6.88 23.23
C PHE A 181 3.07 8.00 22.82
N MET A 182 3.86 8.52 23.77
CA MET A 182 4.78 9.63 23.48
C MET A 182 5.88 9.21 22.50
N GLY A 183 6.44 8.01 22.67
CA GLY A 183 7.45 7.47 21.76
C GLY A 183 6.91 7.28 20.34
N LEU A 184 5.73 6.68 20.21
CA LEU A 184 5.05 6.48 18.94
C LEU A 184 4.66 7.80 18.26
N ALA A 185 4.17 8.78 19.03
CA ALA A 185 3.79 10.07 18.47
C ALA A 185 5.00 10.88 18.00
N ASN A 186 6.12 10.84 18.72
CA ASN A 186 7.37 11.44 18.27
C ASN A 186 7.86 10.72 16.99
N MET A 187 7.88 9.39 17.00
CA MET A 187 8.29 8.58 15.86
C MET A 187 7.43 8.83 14.60
N PHE A 188 6.12 9.00 14.78
CA PHE A 188 5.19 9.34 13.70
C PHE A 188 5.60 10.63 12.98
N ASN A 189 6.03 11.64 13.74
CA ASN A 189 6.49 12.91 13.20
C ASN A 189 7.93 12.83 12.66
N ASP A 190 8.84 12.18 13.38
CA ASP A 190 10.27 12.13 13.05
C ASP A 190 10.53 11.35 11.75
N HIS A 191 9.67 10.36 11.44
CA HIS A 191 9.80 9.51 10.25
C HIS A 191 8.70 9.71 9.21
N ASP A 192 7.90 10.78 9.32
CA ASP A 192 6.84 11.14 8.37
C ASP A 192 5.88 9.97 8.07
N PHE A 193 5.32 9.38 9.13
CA PHE A 193 4.35 8.32 8.98
C PHE A 193 3.03 8.87 8.41
N ALA A 194 2.39 8.06 7.58
CA ALA A 194 1.01 8.24 7.17
C ALA A 194 0.05 7.38 8.03
N LEU A 195 0.53 6.22 8.49
CA LEU A 195 -0.20 5.24 9.27
C LEU A 195 0.74 4.59 10.30
N LEU A 196 0.21 4.38 11.50
CA LEU A 196 0.81 3.54 12.53
C LEU A 196 -0.29 2.69 13.14
N GLU A 197 -0.01 1.42 13.36
CA GLU A 197 -0.92 0.51 14.05
C GLU A 197 -0.12 -0.51 14.85
N ILE A 198 -0.56 -0.72 16.09
CA ILE A 198 -0.11 -1.78 17.00
C ILE A 198 -1.36 -2.58 17.33
N ASN A 199 -1.47 -3.75 16.70
CA ASN A 199 -2.63 -4.61 16.84
C ASN A 199 -2.19 -6.08 16.92
N PRO A 200 -2.05 -6.66 18.14
CA PRO A 200 -2.42 -6.07 19.43
C PRO A 200 -1.29 -5.31 20.14
N LEU A 201 -1.69 -4.29 20.91
CA LEU A 201 -0.96 -3.80 22.08
C LEU A 201 -1.36 -4.66 23.28
N VAL A 202 -0.47 -5.53 23.73
CA VAL A 202 -0.77 -6.56 24.72
C VAL A 202 -0.56 -6.06 26.14
N ILE A 203 -1.40 -6.50 27.06
CA ILE A 203 -1.09 -6.60 28.49
C ILE A 203 -0.63 -8.04 28.75
N THR A 204 0.60 -8.21 29.21
CA THR A 204 1.13 -9.54 29.53
C THR A 204 0.53 -10.08 30.83
N ASP A 205 0.70 -11.38 31.11
CA ASP A 205 0.30 -12.00 32.38
C ASP A 205 1.01 -11.36 33.60
N GLU A 206 2.21 -10.81 33.42
CA GLU A 206 2.90 -10.00 34.44
C GLU A 206 2.32 -8.59 34.61
N GLY A 207 1.35 -8.21 33.78
CA GLY A 207 0.63 -6.95 33.81
C GLY A 207 1.32 -5.80 33.08
N ASN A 208 2.33 -6.08 32.25
CA ASN A 208 3.09 -5.05 31.51
C ASN A 208 2.52 -4.85 30.10
N LEU A 209 2.65 -3.64 29.55
CA LEU A 209 2.31 -3.36 28.16
C LEU A 209 3.44 -3.79 27.20
N HIS A 210 3.05 -4.36 26.06
CA HIS A 210 3.95 -4.90 25.05
C HIS A 210 3.40 -4.73 23.64
N CYS A 211 4.22 -4.21 22.71
CA CYS A 211 3.83 -4.04 21.31
C CYS A 211 4.06 -5.36 20.56
N LEU A 212 3.02 -6.19 20.45
CA LEU A 212 3.15 -7.54 19.91
C LEU A 212 3.24 -7.59 18.38
N ASP A 213 2.59 -6.65 17.69
CA ASP A 213 2.64 -6.47 16.25
C ASP A 213 2.81 -4.98 15.91
N GLY A 214 3.19 -4.66 14.68
CA GLY A 214 3.42 -3.31 14.22
C GLY A 214 3.24 -3.18 12.72
N LYS A 215 2.34 -2.29 12.30
CA LYS A 215 2.13 -1.91 10.90
C LYS A 215 2.39 -0.41 10.76
N ILE A 216 3.28 -0.05 9.84
CA ILE A 216 3.68 1.33 9.58
C ILE A 216 3.54 1.61 8.09
N GLY A 217 2.84 2.70 7.78
CA GLY A 217 2.81 3.30 6.46
C GLY A 217 3.54 4.64 6.48
N ILE A 218 4.41 4.87 5.51
CA ILE A 218 5.22 6.09 5.34
C ILE A 218 4.59 6.96 4.26
N ASP A 219 4.57 8.28 4.47
CA ASP A 219 4.23 9.24 3.42
C ASP A 219 5.29 9.19 2.31
N GLY A 220 4.89 8.70 1.13
CA GLY A 220 5.74 8.61 -0.04
C GLY A 220 6.34 9.96 -0.44
N ASN A 221 5.61 11.06 -0.22
CA ASN A 221 6.08 12.41 -0.56
C ASN A 221 7.22 12.89 0.34
N ALA A 222 7.42 12.28 1.51
CA ALA A 222 8.47 12.63 2.45
C ALA A 222 9.73 11.76 2.29
N LEU A 223 9.70 10.72 1.46
CA LEU A 223 10.84 9.80 1.32
C LEU A 223 12.14 10.50 0.90
N TYR A 224 12.07 11.64 0.20
CA TYR A 224 13.25 12.43 -0.19
C TYR A 224 14.12 12.85 1.03
N ARG A 225 13.51 13.06 2.19
CA ARG A 225 14.17 13.47 3.46
C ARG A 225 14.29 12.35 4.49
N GLN A 226 13.86 11.12 4.16
CA GLN A 226 13.91 9.95 5.05
C GLN A 226 14.85 8.86 4.49
N PRO A 227 16.17 9.08 4.46
CA PRO A 227 17.11 8.17 3.79
C PRO A 227 17.14 6.77 4.41
N LYS A 228 17.14 6.68 5.75
CA LYS A 228 17.09 5.40 6.48
C LYS A 228 15.83 4.59 6.14
N ILE A 229 14.69 5.28 6.06
CA ILE A 229 13.40 4.64 5.77
C ILE A 229 13.34 4.19 4.31
N ARG A 230 13.93 4.96 3.39
CA ARG A 230 14.03 4.57 1.97
C ARG A 230 14.78 3.26 1.77
N GLU A 231 15.82 2.99 2.57
CA GLU A 231 16.57 1.73 2.53
C GLU A 231 15.74 0.51 3.01
N MET A 232 14.63 0.75 3.70
CA MET A 232 13.72 -0.29 4.17
C MET A 232 12.67 -0.70 3.12
N HIS A 233 12.59 0.00 1.97
CA HIS A 233 11.62 -0.31 0.92
C HIS A 233 11.83 -1.71 0.37
N ASP A 234 10.76 -2.50 0.38
CA ASP A 234 10.71 -3.80 -0.27
C ASP A 234 9.74 -3.75 -1.45
N PRO A 235 10.24 -3.56 -2.68
CA PRO A 235 9.40 -3.49 -3.88
C PRO A 235 8.77 -4.83 -4.25
N SER A 236 9.22 -5.96 -3.69
CA SER A 236 8.64 -7.27 -3.98
C SER A 236 7.20 -7.43 -3.44
N GLN A 237 6.79 -6.53 -2.54
CA GLN A 237 5.47 -6.54 -1.92
C GLN A 237 4.45 -5.70 -2.70
N GLU A 238 4.88 -5.00 -3.74
CA GLU A 238 4.07 -4.15 -4.63
C GLU A 238 3.96 -4.84 -6.00
N ASP A 239 2.97 -4.46 -6.81
CA ASP A 239 2.89 -4.95 -8.20
C ASP A 239 4.12 -4.44 -8.98
N GLU A 240 4.81 -5.34 -9.68
CA GLU A 240 6.02 -5.01 -10.45
C GLU A 240 5.77 -3.89 -11.48
N ARG A 241 4.55 -3.81 -12.02
CA ARG A 241 4.11 -2.77 -12.95
C ARG A 241 3.98 -1.42 -12.27
N GLU A 242 3.51 -1.37 -11.02
CA GLU A 242 3.45 -0.14 -10.23
C GLU A 242 4.85 0.37 -9.90
N ALA A 243 5.75 -0.53 -9.50
CA ALA A 243 7.15 -0.19 -9.23
C ALA A 243 7.88 0.31 -10.50
N HIS A 244 7.65 -0.33 -11.65
CA HIS A 244 8.20 0.12 -12.94
C HIS A 244 7.63 1.47 -13.37
N ALA A 245 6.31 1.67 -13.21
CA ALA A 245 5.64 2.93 -13.50
C ALA A 245 6.24 4.10 -12.70
N ALA A 246 6.51 3.90 -11.41
CA ALA A 246 7.08 4.92 -10.54
C ALA A 246 8.46 5.41 -11.02
N GLN A 247 9.29 4.54 -11.62
CA GLN A 247 10.60 4.92 -12.18
C GLN A 247 10.49 5.88 -13.37
N TRP A 248 9.33 5.90 -14.03
CA TRP A 248 9.01 6.78 -15.16
C TRP A 248 8.09 7.95 -14.78
N GLU A 249 7.96 8.19 -13.47
CA GLU A 249 7.04 9.19 -12.90
C GLU A 249 5.59 8.96 -13.35
N LEU A 250 5.20 7.71 -13.59
CA LEU A 250 3.83 7.31 -13.92
C LEU A 250 3.16 6.79 -12.65
N ASN A 251 1.92 7.22 -12.39
CA ASN A 251 1.12 6.61 -11.32
C ASN A 251 0.23 5.54 -11.96
N TYR A 252 0.52 4.28 -11.68
CA TYR A 252 -0.22 3.13 -12.20
C TYR A 252 -0.88 2.38 -11.04
N VAL A 253 -2.06 1.82 -11.26
CA VAL A 253 -2.70 0.83 -10.38
C VAL A 253 -3.42 -0.19 -11.26
N ALA A 254 -3.16 -1.47 -11.04
CA ALA A 254 -3.80 -2.55 -11.78
C ALA A 254 -5.25 -2.81 -11.33
N LEU A 255 -6.11 -3.27 -12.24
CA LEU A 255 -7.52 -3.63 -11.99
C LEU A 255 -7.93 -4.84 -12.84
N ASP A 256 -9.01 -5.50 -12.47
CA ASP A 256 -9.47 -6.76 -13.09
C ASP A 256 -10.28 -6.59 -14.39
N GLY A 257 -9.92 -5.59 -15.20
CA GLY A 257 -10.63 -5.23 -16.42
C GLY A 257 -9.90 -5.60 -17.71
N ASN A 258 -10.44 -5.14 -18.84
CA ASN A 258 -9.91 -5.39 -20.17
C ASN A 258 -9.73 -4.13 -21.04
N VAL A 259 -10.05 -2.95 -20.50
CA VAL A 259 -9.84 -1.65 -21.16
C VAL A 259 -8.71 -0.91 -20.46
N GLY A 260 -7.55 -0.86 -21.11
CA GLY A 260 -6.42 -0.08 -20.59
C GLY A 260 -6.71 1.42 -20.66
N CYS A 261 -6.40 2.18 -19.61
CA CYS A 261 -6.62 3.63 -19.57
C CYS A 261 -5.28 4.37 -19.44
N MET A 262 -5.01 5.34 -20.31
CA MET A 262 -3.86 6.25 -20.23
C MET A 262 -4.35 7.70 -20.25
N VAL A 263 -4.13 8.42 -19.16
CA VAL A 263 -4.77 9.74 -18.96
C VAL A 263 -3.79 10.73 -18.35
N ASN A 264 -3.92 12.03 -18.64
CA ASN A 264 -3.17 13.07 -17.95
C ASN A 264 -3.99 13.71 -16.81
N GLY A 265 -3.52 13.53 -15.58
CA GLY A 265 -4.11 14.02 -14.34
C GLY A 265 -4.99 12.99 -13.63
N ALA A 266 -4.67 12.70 -12.37
CA ALA A 266 -5.35 11.69 -11.55
C ALA A 266 -6.88 11.82 -11.51
N GLY A 267 -7.42 13.04 -11.38
CA GLY A 267 -8.88 13.25 -11.36
C GLY A 267 -9.56 12.87 -12.68
N LEU A 268 -8.91 13.18 -13.81
CA LEU A 268 -9.40 12.79 -15.13
C LEU A 268 -9.22 11.29 -15.37
N ALA A 269 -8.14 10.70 -14.85
CA ALA A 269 -7.90 9.26 -14.94
C ALA A 269 -9.03 8.46 -14.26
N MET A 270 -9.39 8.83 -13.02
CA MET A 270 -10.55 8.25 -12.33
C MET A 270 -11.86 8.48 -13.10
N GLY A 271 -12.12 9.71 -13.56
CA GLY A 271 -13.33 10.00 -14.34
C GLY A 271 -13.41 9.27 -15.68
N THR A 272 -12.26 8.93 -16.28
CA THR A 272 -12.17 8.13 -17.50
C THR A 272 -12.52 6.68 -17.23
N MET A 273 -11.98 6.10 -16.15
CA MET A 273 -12.35 4.75 -15.71
C MET A 273 -13.85 4.68 -15.39
N ASP A 274 -14.38 5.66 -14.66
CA ASP A 274 -15.78 5.72 -14.30
C ASP A 274 -16.69 5.80 -15.54
N ILE A 275 -16.33 6.60 -16.55
CA ILE A 275 -17.14 6.72 -17.76
C ILE A 275 -17.08 5.47 -18.63
N VAL A 276 -15.94 4.76 -18.67
CA VAL A 276 -15.82 3.44 -19.33
C VAL A 276 -16.73 2.44 -18.62
N ASN A 277 -16.68 2.39 -17.29
CA ASN A 277 -17.53 1.52 -16.48
C ASN A 277 -19.03 1.86 -16.62
N LEU A 278 -19.38 3.15 -16.65
CA LEU A 278 -20.75 3.63 -16.86
C LEU A 278 -21.33 3.15 -18.20
N HIS A 279 -20.49 3.01 -19.22
CA HIS A 279 -20.87 2.51 -20.54
C HIS A 279 -20.68 0.99 -20.71
N GLY A 280 -20.46 0.25 -19.62
CA GLY A 280 -20.42 -1.22 -19.60
C GLY A 280 -19.05 -1.84 -19.86
N GLY A 281 -18.00 -1.03 -20.04
CA GLY A 281 -16.62 -1.51 -20.10
C GLY A 281 -16.07 -1.87 -18.72
N LYS A 282 -14.92 -2.54 -18.70
CA LYS A 282 -14.19 -2.82 -17.46
C LYS A 282 -12.79 -2.22 -17.54
N PRO A 283 -12.51 -1.11 -16.85
CA PRO A 283 -11.17 -0.53 -16.81
C PRO A 283 -10.16 -1.54 -16.25
N ALA A 284 -9.08 -1.80 -16.99
CA ALA A 284 -8.00 -2.72 -16.61
C ALA A 284 -6.94 -2.06 -15.72
N ASN A 285 -6.88 -0.73 -15.71
CA ASN A 285 -5.94 -0.01 -14.89
C ASN A 285 -6.37 1.44 -14.66
N PHE A 286 -5.78 2.04 -13.63
CA PHE A 286 -5.57 3.47 -13.52
C PHE A 286 -4.17 3.79 -14.04
N LEU A 287 -4.00 4.80 -14.90
CA LEU A 287 -2.68 5.35 -15.23
C LEU A 287 -2.75 6.86 -15.47
N ASP A 288 -2.00 7.60 -14.65
CA ASP A 288 -1.76 9.04 -14.79
C ASP A 288 -0.36 9.32 -15.34
N VAL A 289 -0.26 9.86 -16.54
CA VAL A 289 1.01 10.30 -17.19
C VAL A 289 1.50 11.67 -16.71
N GLY A 290 0.77 12.32 -15.80
CA GLY A 290 1.04 13.67 -15.32
C GLY A 290 0.88 14.75 -16.40
N GLY A 291 1.45 15.93 -16.16
CA GLY A 291 1.32 17.07 -17.08
C GLY A 291 2.17 17.00 -18.36
N GLY A 292 3.10 16.04 -18.45
CA GLY A 292 4.09 15.96 -19.52
C GLY A 292 4.06 14.61 -20.25
N ALA A 293 3.23 14.52 -21.30
CA ALA A 293 3.13 13.35 -22.18
C ALA A 293 4.23 13.36 -23.26
N THR A 294 5.49 13.15 -22.87
CA THR A 294 6.58 12.97 -23.84
C THR A 294 6.46 11.63 -24.57
N LYS A 295 7.10 11.50 -25.73
CA LYS A 295 7.08 10.25 -26.52
C LYS A 295 7.52 9.05 -25.68
N GLU A 296 8.61 9.20 -24.94
CA GLU A 296 9.22 8.12 -24.13
C GLU A 296 8.28 7.67 -23.02
N ARG A 297 7.67 8.62 -22.30
CA ARG A 297 6.72 8.30 -21.23
C ARG A 297 5.45 7.64 -21.74
N VAL A 298 4.95 8.09 -22.90
CA VAL A 298 3.79 7.45 -23.56
C VAL A 298 4.14 6.02 -23.99
N ALA A 299 5.32 5.80 -24.55
CA ALA A 299 5.78 4.45 -24.93
C ALA A 299 5.89 3.52 -23.72
N GLU A 300 6.47 3.98 -22.61
CA GLU A 300 6.55 3.19 -21.38
C GLU A 300 5.17 2.93 -20.77
N ALA A 301 4.28 3.92 -20.79
CA ALA A 301 2.89 3.73 -20.36
C ALA A 301 2.17 2.65 -21.18
N PHE A 302 2.40 2.59 -22.50
CA PHE A 302 1.89 1.48 -23.33
C PHE A 302 2.50 0.14 -22.94
N LYS A 303 3.81 0.04 -22.73
CA LYS A 303 4.47 -1.21 -22.29
C LYS A 303 3.91 -1.72 -20.97
N ILE A 304 3.66 -0.81 -20.02
CA ILE A 304 3.07 -1.14 -18.72
C ILE A 304 1.64 -1.65 -18.90
N ILE A 305 0.78 -0.90 -19.57
CA ILE A 305 -0.62 -1.28 -19.80
C ILE A 305 -0.71 -2.65 -20.50
N LEU A 306 0.10 -2.86 -21.53
CA LEU A 306 0.06 -4.06 -22.38
C LEU A 306 0.88 -5.23 -21.83
N SER A 307 1.51 -5.06 -20.66
CA SER A 307 2.06 -6.21 -19.91
C SER A 307 0.95 -7.05 -19.26
N ASP A 308 -0.28 -6.51 -19.22
CA ASP A 308 -1.49 -7.24 -18.83
C ASP A 308 -2.17 -7.88 -20.04
N ASP A 309 -2.10 -9.20 -20.11
CA ASP A 309 -2.69 -10.00 -21.20
C ASP A 309 -4.23 -9.88 -21.28
N ASN A 310 -4.90 -9.36 -20.24
CA ASN A 310 -6.34 -9.12 -20.27
C ASN A 310 -6.73 -7.88 -21.08
N VAL A 311 -5.79 -6.98 -21.37
CA VAL A 311 -6.08 -5.73 -22.10
C VAL A 311 -6.42 -6.04 -23.55
N SER A 312 -7.64 -5.68 -23.94
CA SER A 312 -8.21 -5.91 -25.26
C SER A 312 -8.41 -4.63 -26.09
N ALA A 313 -8.38 -3.47 -25.43
CA ALA A 313 -8.37 -2.15 -26.07
C ALA A 313 -7.74 -1.13 -25.11
N VAL A 314 -7.22 -0.02 -25.65
CA VAL A 314 -6.66 1.07 -24.84
C VAL A 314 -7.40 2.38 -25.11
N LEU A 315 -7.83 3.08 -24.07
CA LEU A 315 -8.34 4.44 -24.12
C LEU A 315 -7.25 5.42 -23.67
N VAL A 316 -6.79 6.24 -24.60
CA VAL A 316 -5.94 7.40 -24.32
C VAL A 316 -6.82 8.64 -24.24
N ASN A 317 -6.88 9.28 -23.07
CA ASN A 317 -7.65 10.51 -22.87
C ASN A 317 -6.73 11.64 -22.41
N ILE A 318 -6.43 12.57 -23.31
CA ILE A 318 -5.59 13.73 -23.00
C ILE A 318 -6.42 15.01 -23.10
N PHE A 319 -6.48 15.75 -21.99
CA PHE A 319 -7.11 17.07 -21.92
C PHE A 319 -6.07 18.14 -21.58
N GLY A 320 -5.86 19.09 -22.50
CA GLY A 320 -5.01 20.25 -22.31
C GLY A 320 -3.54 19.88 -22.11
N GLY A 321 -2.91 20.51 -21.10
CA GLY A 321 -1.49 20.34 -20.81
C GLY A 321 -0.60 21.37 -21.50
N ILE A 322 0.71 21.17 -21.38
CA ILE A 322 1.74 22.08 -21.94
C ILE A 322 2.15 21.72 -23.38
N VAL A 323 1.67 20.59 -23.91
CA VAL A 323 2.00 20.06 -25.24
C VAL A 323 0.78 20.20 -26.16
N ARG A 324 0.98 20.59 -27.42
CA ARG A 324 -0.10 20.71 -28.40
C ARG A 324 -0.58 19.33 -28.87
N CYS A 325 -1.86 19.18 -29.15
CA CYS A 325 -2.47 17.88 -29.47
C CYS A 325 -1.91 17.24 -30.74
N ASP A 326 -1.48 18.02 -31.74
CA ASP A 326 -0.80 17.51 -32.95
C ASP A 326 0.50 16.77 -32.61
N MET A 327 1.29 17.31 -31.69
CA MET A 327 2.54 16.66 -31.24
C MET A 327 2.28 15.42 -30.38
N ILE A 328 1.22 15.46 -29.56
CA ILE A 328 0.81 14.29 -28.77
C ILE A 328 0.34 13.17 -29.69
N ALA A 329 -0.45 13.49 -30.72
CA ALA A 329 -0.90 12.53 -31.73
C ALA A 329 0.30 11.85 -32.44
N GLU A 330 1.29 12.63 -32.88
CA GLU A 330 2.53 12.09 -33.45
C GLU A 330 3.28 11.19 -32.45
N GLY A 331 3.37 11.59 -31.19
CA GLY A 331 3.98 10.82 -30.12
C GLY A 331 3.28 9.48 -29.87
N ILE A 332 1.94 9.46 -29.85
CA ILE A 332 1.13 8.25 -29.70
C ILE A 332 1.36 7.31 -30.89
N ILE A 333 1.30 7.82 -32.13
CA ILE A 333 1.55 7.00 -33.33
C ILE A 333 2.95 6.38 -33.28
N ALA A 334 3.95 7.17 -32.92
CA ALA A 334 5.32 6.69 -32.81
C ALA A 334 5.47 5.63 -31.73
N ALA A 335 4.85 5.82 -30.56
CA ALA A 335 4.85 4.84 -29.47
C ALA A 335 4.12 3.55 -29.86
N VAL A 336 2.96 3.65 -30.50
CA VAL A 336 2.18 2.49 -30.99
C VAL A 336 3.02 1.63 -31.95
N LYS A 337 3.75 2.27 -32.89
CA LYS A 337 4.65 1.57 -33.82
C LYS A 337 5.87 0.98 -33.15
N GLU A 338 6.47 1.70 -32.20
CA GLU A 338 7.70 1.30 -31.51
C GLU A 338 7.45 0.12 -30.57
N VAL A 339 6.34 0.17 -29.82
CA VAL A 339 5.93 -0.88 -28.89
C VAL A 339 5.31 -2.07 -29.63
N GLY A 340 4.71 -1.85 -30.80
CA GLY A 340 4.02 -2.89 -31.56
C GLY A 340 2.64 -3.19 -31.00
N VAL A 341 1.84 -2.15 -30.74
CA VAL A 341 0.51 -2.29 -30.15
C VAL A 341 -0.47 -2.89 -31.15
N GLU A 342 -0.96 -4.10 -30.88
CA GLU A 342 -1.88 -4.83 -31.75
C GLU A 342 -3.36 -4.54 -31.42
N VAL A 343 -3.66 -4.28 -30.15
CA VAL A 343 -5.02 -3.96 -29.68
C VAL A 343 -5.48 -2.59 -30.20
N PRO A 344 -6.79 -2.40 -30.44
CA PRO A 344 -7.32 -1.10 -30.85
C PRO A 344 -7.07 -0.02 -29.80
N VAL A 345 -6.64 1.15 -30.26
CA VAL A 345 -6.40 2.32 -29.41
C VAL A 345 -7.40 3.41 -29.72
N VAL A 346 -8.26 3.76 -28.77
CA VAL A 346 -9.15 4.91 -28.87
C VAL A 346 -8.47 6.11 -28.24
N VAL A 347 -8.39 7.22 -28.98
CA VAL A 347 -7.71 8.43 -28.52
C VAL A 347 -8.66 9.60 -28.53
N ARG A 348 -8.78 10.26 -27.38
CA ARG A 348 -9.48 11.52 -27.23
C ARG A 348 -8.48 12.61 -26.87
N LEU A 349 -8.38 13.63 -27.72
CA LEU A 349 -7.54 14.81 -27.51
C LEU A 349 -8.43 16.05 -27.38
N GLU A 350 -8.17 16.87 -26.37
CA GLU A 350 -8.73 18.22 -26.24
C GLU A 350 -7.65 19.23 -25.89
N GLY A 351 -7.76 20.45 -26.44
CA GLY A 351 -6.78 21.52 -26.23
C GLY A 351 -6.32 22.18 -27.53
N THR A 352 -5.15 22.81 -27.48
CA THR A 352 -4.56 23.49 -28.64
C THR A 352 -4.29 22.49 -29.76
N ASN A 353 -4.78 22.79 -30.98
CA ASN A 353 -4.68 21.93 -32.17
C ASN A 353 -5.39 20.56 -32.04
N ALA A 354 -6.44 20.43 -31.21
CA ALA A 354 -7.17 19.18 -31.06
C ALA A 354 -7.71 18.63 -32.40
N GLU A 355 -8.28 19.47 -33.25
CA GLU A 355 -8.77 19.07 -34.58
C GLU A 355 -7.63 18.54 -35.46
N ALA A 356 -6.53 19.27 -35.56
CA ALA A 356 -5.35 18.82 -36.32
C ALA A 356 -4.77 17.51 -35.76
N GLY A 357 -4.73 17.34 -34.42
CA GLY A 357 -4.32 16.09 -33.79
C GLY A 357 -5.24 14.93 -34.16
N ARG A 358 -6.57 15.13 -34.19
CA ARG A 358 -7.53 14.12 -34.64
C ARG A 358 -7.33 13.74 -36.11
N GLU A 359 -7.06 14.72 -36.98
CA GLU A 359 -6.75 14.47 -38.40
C GLU A 359 -5.46 13.65 -38.56
N VAL A 360 -4.42 13.96 -37.78
CA VAL A 360 -3.15 13.19 -37.76
C VAL A 360 -3.39 11.73 -37.35
N LEU A 361 -4.20 11.49 -36.31
CA LEU A 361 -4.55 10.14 -35.87
C LEU A 361 -5.37 9.39 -36.92
N ALA A 362 -6.37 10.04 -37.51
CA ALA A 362 -7.26 9.44 -38.51
C ALA A 362 -6.54 9.11 -39.84
N SER A 363 -5.48 9.84 -40.16
CA SER A 363 -4.67 9.63 -41.36
C SER A 363 -3.53 8.62 -41.14
N SER A 364 -3.41 8.07 -39.93
CA SER A 364 -2.34 7.13 -39.59
C SER A 364 -2.62 5.71 -40.14
N ASP A 365 -1.56 4.95 -40.32
CA ASP A 365 -1.54 3.55 -40.76
C ASP A 365 -1.65 2.56 -39.59
N VAL A 366 -1.88 3.05 -38.38
CA VAL A 366 -2.01 2.25 -37.15
C VAL A 366 -3.47 2.17 -36.70
N ASN A 367 -3.82 1.14 -35.93
CA ASN A 367 -5.19 0.87 -35.47
C ASN A 367 -5.63 1.85 -34.36
N ILE A 368 -5.75 3.13 -34.72
CA ILE A 368 -6.15 4.22 -33.82
C ILE A 368 -7.50 4.79 -34.25
N ILE A 369 -8.40 4.96 -33.28
CA ILE A 369 -9.72 5.56 -33.46
C ILE A 369 -9.74 6.91 -32.74
N ALA A 370 -9.87 7.99 -33.50
CA ALA A 370 -10.05 9.32 -32.92
C ALA A 370 -11.49 9.49 -32.37
N ALA A 371 -11.60 10.02 -31.15
CA ALA A 371 -12.87 10.33 -30.51
C ALA A 371 -13.08 11.84 -30.36
N GLU A 372 -14.34 12.27 -30.46
CA GLU A 372 -14.73 13.69 -30.46
C GLU A 372 -15.09 14.21 -29.07
N SER A 373 -15.51 13.31 -28.17
CA SER A 373 -15.88 13.65 -26.79
C SER A 373 -15.52 12.51 -25.86
N LEU A 374 -15.59 12.75 -24.55
CA LEU A 374 -15.28 11.72 -23.56
C LEU A 374 -16.29 10.55 -23.62
N THR A 375 -17.58 10.86 -23.81
CA THR A 375 -18.63 9.83 -23.98
C THR A 375 -18.44 9.03 -25.26
N ASP A 376 -18.12 9.70 -26.37
CA ASP A 376 -17.81 9.03 -27.64
C ASP A 376 -16.59 8.11 -27.50
N ALA A 377 -15.54 8.56 -26.82
CA ALA A 377 -14.35 7.75 -26.55
C ALA A 377 -14.66 6.50 -25.72
N ALA A 378 -15.47 6.64 -24.68
CA ALA A 378 -15.90 5.52 -23.84
C ALA A 378 -16.71 4.50 -24.64
N LEU A 379 -17.72 4.93 -25.41
CA LEU A 379 -18.53 4.03 -26.24
C LEU A 379 -17.67 3.30 -27.28
N LYS A 380 -16.75 4.02 -27.94
CA LYS A 380 -15.83 3.44 -28.93
C LYS A 380 -14.90 2.40 -28.31
N VAL A 381 -14.30 2.67 -27.15
CA VAL A 381 -13.35 1.73 -26.56
C VAL A 381 -14.05 0.48 -26.02
N VAL A 382 -15.28 0.64 -25.50
CA VAL A 382 -16.10 -0.50 -25.07
C VAL A 382 -16.44 -1.38 -26.27
N ALA A 383 -16.89 -0.80 -27.38
CA ALA A 383 -17.16 -1.56 -28.61
C ALA A 383 -15.89 -2.27 -29.12
N ALA A 384 -14.76 -1.56 -29.15
CA ALA A 384 -13.48 -2.10 -29.59
C ALA A 384 -13.00 -3.27 -28.72
N ALA A 385 -13.16 -3.18 -27.39
CA ALA A 385 -12.81 -4.24 -26.44
C ALA A 385 -13.69 -5.49 -26.59
N GLU A 386 -14.94 -5.34 -27.05
CA GLU A 386 -15.85 -6.45 -27.37
C GLU A 386 -15.61 -7.06 -28.76
N GLY A 387 -14.65 -6.52 -29.54
CA GLY A 387 -14.39 -6.91 -30.92
C GLY A 387 -15.51 -6.53 -31.90
N LYS A 388 -16.26 -5.46 -31.60
CA LYS A 388 -17.40 -4.97 -32.38
C LYS A 388 -17.10 -3.74 -33.21
#